data_AF-A0A2E9NF44-F1
#
_entry.id   AF-A0A2E9NF44-F1
#
_cell.length_a   1.000
_cell.length_b   1.000
_cell.length_c   1.000
_cell.angle_alpha   90.00
_cell.angle_beta   90.00
_cell.angle_gamma   90.00
#
_symmetry.space_group_name_H-M   'P 1'
#
loop_
_entity.id
_entity.type
_entity.pdbx_description
1 polymer ?
#
loop_
_entity_poly.entity_id
_entity_poly.type
_entity_poly.pdbx_seq_one_letter_code
_entity_poly.pdbx_strand_id
1 'polypeptide(L)'
;MRGADEMTADELARRLDRLRADLEHTRADYEQIMVHLAGLSSTVTDQTKRRALELFVTVVATDYELKVLLLRDLSDPTDREVWEKYLALLSWAAIEELPPRISSEYREAGRAFKDALKPIKSDADDMTNLTEIRNRVVAHRDLEGGDHWLAQWHLAAIANKHNGRSVLQSRIVAHTGTILNALRALGTAIRDRHPDVLPQRASSADG
;
A
#
# COMPACT_ATOMS: atom_id res chain seq x y z
N MET A 1 26.16 -9.72 20.79
CA MET A 1 24.78 -9.34 20.40
C MET A 1 24.63 -7.86 20.05
N ARG A 2 25.35 -6.89 20.65
CA ARG A 2 25.21 -5.45 20.33
C ARG A 2 25.32 -5.06 18.84
N GLY A 3 26.22 -5.68 18.07
CA GLY A 3 26.42 -5.31 16.65
C GLY A 3 25.30 -5.70 15.68
N ALA A 4 24.47 -6.72 16.00
CA ALA A 4 23.35 -7.11 15.15
C ALA A 4 22.13 -6.17 15.32
N ASP A 5 21.93 -5.69 16.56
CA ASP A 5 20.86 -4.75 16.90
C ASP A 5 21.17 -3.33 16.37
N GLU A 6 22.44 -2.89 16.47
CA GLU A 6 22.90 -1.62 15.88
C GLU A 6 22.79 -1.62 14.35
N MET A 7 23.21 -2.70 13.69
CA MET A 7 23.07 -2.85 12.23
C MET A 7 21.59 -2.84 11.79
N THR A 8 20.69 -3.34 12.63
CA THR A 8 19.23 -3.33 12.36
C THR A 8 18.64 -1.94 12.55
N ALA A 9 19.12 -1.17 13.53
CA ALA A 9 18.72 0.22 13.77
C ALA A 9 19.17 1.15 12.62
N ASP A 10 20.40 0.99 12.13
CA ASP A 10 20.94 1.79 11.02
C ASP A 10 20.22 1.50 9.69
N GLU A 11 19.87 0.23 9.42
CA GLU A 11 19.04 -0.12 8.27
C GLU A 11 17.63 0.44 8.40
N LEU A 12 17.02 0.39 9.59
CA LEU A 12 15.71 0.96 9.85
C LEU A 12 15.72 2.49 9.62
N ALA A 13 16.72 3.20 10.14
CA ALA A 13 16.88 4.64 9.93
C ALA A 13 17.01 4.98 8.44
N ARG A 14 17.85 4.27 7.69
CA ARG A 14 17.99 4.46 6.24
C ARG A 14 16.72 4.15 5.45
N ARG A 15 15.89 3.21 5.91
CA ARG A 15 14.57 2.94 5.30
C ARG A 15 13.57 4.04 5.61
N LEU A 16 13.55 4.54 6.85
CA LEU A 16 12.70 5.65 7.26
C LEU A 16 13.00 6.92 6.46
N ASP A 17 14.27 7.27 6.27
CA ASP A 17 14.63 8.48 5.53
C ASP A 17 14.27 8.39 4.04
N ARG A 18 14.53 7.23 3.41
CA ARG A 18 14.08 6.98 2.04
C ARG A 18 12.56 7.04 1.91
N LEU A 19 11.84 6.43 2.85
CA LEU A 19 10.38 6.40 2.83
C LEU A 19 9.77 7.79 3.05
N ARG A 20 10.36 8.63 3.89
CA ARG A 20 9.95 10.03 4.08
C ARG A 20 10.10 10.83 2.78
N ALA A 21 11.28 10.75 2.13
CA ALA A 21 11.53 11.45 0.88
C ALA A 21 10.60 10.98 -0.25
N ASP A 22 10.38 9.67 -0.37
CA ASP A 22 9.43 9.09 -1.33
C ASP A 22 7.99 9.53 -1.03
N LEU A 23 7.61 9.60 0.25
CA LEU A 23 6.26 9.99 0.67
C LEU A 23 5.96 11.47 0.39
N GLU A 24 6.93 12.36 0.58
CA GLU A 24 6.77 13.78 0.22
C GLU A 24 6.46 13.95 -1.27
N HIS A 25 7.22 13.28 -2.14
CA HIS A 25 6.95 13.27 -3.58
C HIS A 25 5.58 12.65 -3.90
N THR A 26 5.28 11.50 -3.29
CA THR A 26 4.03 10.78 -3.53
C THR A 26 2.83 11.60 -3.08
N ARG A 27 2.95 12.34 -1.98
CA ARG A 27 1.89 13.22 -1.48
C ARG A 27 1.62 14.36 -2.44
N ALA A 28 2.66 15.03 -2.94
CA ALA A 28 2.52 16.10 -3.91
C ALA A 28 1.87 15.59 -5.21
N ASP A 29 2.34 14.45 -5.73
CA ASP A 29 1.75 13.79 -6.90
C ASP A 29 0.28 13.42 -6.64
N TYR A 30 -0.03 12.79 -5.50
CA TYR A 30 -1.40 12.43 -5.09
C TYR A 30 -2.31 13.66 -5.04
N GLU A 31 -1.92 14.71 -4.33
CA GLU A 31 -2.72 15.93 -4.20
C GLU A 31 -2.99 16.56 -5.58
N GLN A 32 -1.95 16.68 -6.42
CA GLN A 32 -2.09 17.24 -7.78
C GLN A 32 -3.03 16.40 -8.65
N ILE A 33 -2.88 15.08 -8.61
CA ILE A 33 -3.72 14.13 -9.35
C ILE A 33 -5.17 14.23 -8.85
N MET A 34 -5.41 14.22 -7.55
CA MET A 34 -6.76 14.30 -6.99
C MET A 34 -7.46 15.63 -7.34
N VAL A 35 -6.74 16.76 -7.30
CA VAL A 35 -7.27 18.07 -7.72
C VAL A 35 -7.60 18.08 -9.21
N HIS A 36 -6.69 17.60 -10.06
CA HIS A 36 -6.91 17.53 -11.51
C HIS A 36 -8.16 16.68 -11.84
N LEU A 37 -8.33 15.57 -11.13
CA LEU A 37 -9.42 14.64 -11.36
C LEU A 37 -10.76 15.11 -10.80
N ALA A 38 -10.77 15.85 -9.70
CA ALA A 38 -11.98 16.54 -9.25
C ALA A 38 -12.50 17.52 -10.32
N GLY A 39 -11.60 18.17 -11.07
CA GLY A 39 -11.96 19.02 -12.21
C GLY A 39 -12.46 18.21 -13.43
N LEU A 40 -11.76 17.13 -13.78
CA LEU A 40 -12.08 16.30 -14.95
C LEU A 40 -13.29 15.38 -14.76
N SER A 41 -13.60 14.92 -13.55
CA SER A 41 -14.67 13.93 -13.34
C SER A 41 -16.05 14.44 -13.76
N SER A 42 -16.22 15.78 -13.84
CA SER A 42 -17.42 16.43 -14.31
C SER A 42 -17.48 16.64 -15.84
N THR A 43 -16.34 16.53 -16.54
CA THR A 43 -16.20 16.90 -17.96
C THR A 43 -15.78 15.73 -18.87
N VAL A 44 -15.25 14.64 -18.32
CA VAL A 44 -14.87 13.45 -19.09
C VAL A 44 -16.11 12.62 -19.44
N THR A 45 -16.57 12.77 -20.69
CA THR A 45 -17.67 11.97 -21.25
C THR A 45 -17.20 10.65 -21.88
N ASP A 46 -15.90 10.54 -22.17
CA ASP A 46 -15.28 9.32 -22.71
C ASP A 46 -15.15 8.25 -21.62
N GLN A 47 -15.87 7.13 -21.79
CA GLN A 47 -15.92 6.05 -20.82
C GLN A 47 -14.57 5.34 -20.63
N THR A 48 -13.74 5.22 -21.67
CA THR A 48 -12.42 4.60 -21.57
C THR A 48 -11.49 5.50 -20.76
N LYS A 49 -11.48 6.81 -21.04
CA LYS A 49 -10.70 7.77 -20.23
C LYS A 49 -11.17 7.80 -18.78
N ARG A 50 -12.48 7.74 -18.54
CA ARG A 50 -13.01 7.68 -17.17
C ARG A 50 -12.53 6.44 -16.40
N ARG A 51 -12.55 5.26 -17.02
CA ARG A 51 -12.05 4.03 -16.39
C ARG A 51 -10.53 4.08 -16.13
N ALA A 52 -9.78 4.64 -17.06
CA ALA A 52 -8.34 4.89 -16.89
C ALA A 52 -8.09 5.75 -15.64
N LEU A 53 -8.86 6.83 -15.49
CA LEU A 53 -8.79 7.73 -14.34
C LEU A 53 -9.16 7.05 -13.03
N GLU A 54 -10.28 6.34 -12.97
CA GLU A 54 -10.72 5.62 -11.77
C GLU A 54 -9.67 4.58 -11.33
N LEU A 55 -9.08 3.84 -12.28
CA LEU A 55 -8.00 2.90 -11.99
C LEU A 55 -6.74 3.61 -11.49
N PHE A 56 -6.32 4.70 -12.14
CA PHE A 56 -5.14 5.46 -11.75
C PHE A 56 -5.29 6.07 -10.36
N VAL A 57 -6.44 6.66 -10.04
CA VAL A 57 -6.76 7.16 -8.67
C VAL A 57 -6.61 6.05 -7.66
N THR A 58 -7.19 4.88 -7.95
CA THR A 58 -7.14 3.75 -7.03
C THR A 58 -5.68 3.36 -6.77
N VAL A 59 -4.85 3.27 -7.82
CA VAL A 59 -3.43 2.92 -7.70
C VAL A 59 -2.66 3.96 -6.88
N VAL A 60 -2.81 5.25 -7.19
CA VAL A 60 -2.07 6.34 -6.52
C VAL A 60 -2.52 6.52 -5.07
N ALA A 61 -3.82 6.44 -4.80
CA ALA A 61 -4.35 6.47 -3.44
C ALA A 61 -3.83 5.28 -2.60
N THR A 62 -3.86 4.07 -3.16
CA THR A 62 -3.37 2.86 -2.48
C THR A 62 -1.86 2.95 -2.21
N ASP A 63 -1.07 3.43 -3.18
CA ASP A 63 0.37 3.64 -3.04
C ASP A 63 0.70 4.68 -1.95
N TYR A 64 -0.01 5.81 -1.94
CA TYR A 64 0.12 6.84 -0.91
C TYR A 64 -0.20 6.30 0.49
N GLU A 65 -1.38 5.68 0.65
CA GLU A 65 -1.84 5.20 1.96
C GLU A 65 -0.93 4.09 2.50
N LEU A 66 -0.49 3.14 1.66
CA LEU A 66 0.48 2.11 2.06
C LEU A 66 1.81 2.72 2.54
N LYS A 67 2.32 3.76 1.87
CA LYS A 67 3.55 4.45 2.31
C LYS A 67 3.36 5.18 3.63
N VAL A 68 2.21 5.85 3.82
CA VAL A 68 1.88 6.53 5.09
C VAL A 68 1.85 5.51 6.23
N LEU A 69 1.12 4.41 6.06
CA LEU A 69 0.98 3.40 7.10
C LEU A 69 2.31 2.68 7.35
N LEU A 70 3.09 2.38 6.32
CA LEU A 70 4.42 1.79 6.46
C LEU A 70 5.35 2.74 7.21
N LEU A 71 5.29 4.04 6.95
CA LEU A 71 6.08 5.02 7.67
C LEU A 71 5.69 5.04 9.15
N ARG A 72 4.39 5.01 9.46
CA ARG A 72 3.89 4.95 10.84
C ARG A 72 4.33 3.67 11.54
N ASP A 73 4.16 2.53 10.90
CA ASP A 73 4.56 1.22 11.43
C ASP A 73 6.05 1.13 11.81
N LEU A 74 6.90 1.71 10.95
CA LEU A 74 8.35 1.74 11.15
C LEU A 74 8.81 2.81 12.15
N SER A 75 8.09 3.93 12.27
CA SER A 75 8.50 5.09 13.09
C SER A 75 7.85 5.15 14.47
N ASP A 76 6.73 4.46 14.67
CA ASP A 76 5.98 4.42 15.91
C ASP A 76 5.96 3.00 16.51
N PRO A 77 6.94 2.66 17.35
CA PRO A 77 7.02 1.34 17.97
C PRO A 77 5.98 1.13 19.09
N THR A 78 5.23 2.15 19.48
CA THR A 78 4.25 2.07 20.57
C THR A 78 2.93 1.52 20.05
N ASP A 79 2.44 2.07 18.94
CA ASP A 79 1.14 1.74 18.35
C ASP A 79 1.26 0.86 17.09
N ARG A 80 2.41 0.19 16.92
CA ARG A 80 2.76 -0.58 15.73
C ARG A 80 1.65 -1.52 15.28
N GLU A 81 1.07 -2.27 16.19
CA GLU A 81 0.08 -3.29 15.86
C GLU A 81 -1.23 -2.71 15.30
N VAL A 82 -1.52 -1.44 15.60
CA VAL A 82 -2.62 -0.70 14.97
C VAL A 82 -2.26 -0.43 13.51
N TRP A 83 -1.04 0.03 13.25
CA TRP A 83 -0.56 0.32 11.90
C TRP A 83 -0.44 -0.95 11.04
N GLU A 84 0.10 -2.06 11.57
CA GLU A 84 0.17 -3.35 10.87
C GLU A 84 -1.21 -3.86 10.46
N LYS A 85 -2.24 -3.66 11.30
CA LYS A 85 -3.62 -4.05 10.99
C LYS A 85 -4.17 -3.31 9.76
N TYR A 86 -3.94 -2.00 9.67
CA TYR A 86 -4.36 -1.21 8.51
C TYR A 86 -3.50 -1.51 7.27
N LEU A 87 -2.20 -1.78 7.45
CA LEU A 87 -1.32 -2.24 6.37
C LEU A 87 -1.80 -3.56 5.78
N ALA A 88 -2.17 -4.52 6.61
CA ALA A 88 -2.73 -5.80 6.18
C ALA A 88 -4.02 -5.61 5.37
N LEU A 89 -4.91 -4.73 5.82
CA LEU A 89 -6.15 -4.43 5.10
C LEU A 89 -5.89 -3.85 3.71
N LEU A 90 -5.04 -2.83 3.60
CA LEU A 90 -4.71 -2.23 2.30
C LEU A 90 -3.91 -3.19 1.41
N SER A 91 -3.03 -4.01 2.00
CA SER A 91 -2.30 -5.05 1.27
C SER A 91 -3.27 -6.05 0.65
N TRP A 92 -4.26 -6.53 1.42
CA TRP A 92 -5.30 -7.42 0.91
C TRP A 92 -6.10 -6.77 -0.23
N ALA A 93 -6.51 -5.49 -0.08
CA ALA A 93 -7.24 -4.78 -1.13
C ALA A 93 -6.42 -4.66 -2.43
N ALA A 94 -5.12 -4.36 -2.32
CA ALA A 94 -4.22 -4.30 -3.47
C ALA A 94 -4.05 -5.68 -4.15
N ILE A 95 -4.07 -6.77 -3.39
CA ILE A 95 -3.83 -8.13 -3.88
C ILE A 95 -5.08 -8.79 -4.48
N GLU A 96 -6.25 -8.56 -3.89
CA GLU A 96 -7.49 -9.24 -4.25
C GLU A 96 -8.49 -8.34 -4.98
N GLU A 97 -8.65 -7.08 -4.57
CA GLU A 97 -9.66 -6.20 -5.17
C GLU A 97 -9.19 -5.41 -6.38
N LEU A 98 -7.91 -5.00 -6.39
CA LEU A 98 -7.38 -4.20 -7.50
C LEU A 98 -7.25 -4.99 -8.82
N PRO A 99 -6.72 -6.23 -8.86
CA PRO A 99 -6.50 -6.92 -10.13
C PRO A 99 -7.76 -7.16 -10.98
N PRO A 100 -8.94 -7.47 -10.42
CA PRO A 100 -10.19 -7.54 -11.17
C PRO A 100 -10.65 -6.21 -11.79
N ARG A 101 -10.24 -5.07 -11.22
CA ARG A 101 -10.59 -3.72 -11.71
C ARG A 101 -9.73 -3.28 -12.89
N ILE A 102 -8.62 -3.98 -13.17
CA ILE A 102 -7.75 -3.66 -14.30
C ILE A 102 -8.45 -4.07 -15.60
N SER A 103 -8.82 -3.07 -16.41
CA SER A 103 -9.50 -3.30 -17.68
C SER A 103 -8.63 -4.09 -18.66
N SER A 104 -9.26 -4.73 -19.66
CA SER A 104 -8.58 -5.47 -20.71
C SER A 104 -7.64 -4.59 -21.56
N GLU A 105 -7.84 -3.27 -21.54
CA GLU A 105 -6.96 -2.31 -22.20
C GLU A 105 -5.56 -2.33 -21.58
N TYR A 106 -5.44 -2.57 -20.27
CA TYR A 106 -4.17 -2.68 -19.55
C TYR A 106 -3.72 -4.13 -19.33
N ARG A 107 -4.09 -5.07 -20.21
CA ARG A 107 -3.84 -6.51 -20.01
C ARG A 107 -2.39 -6.84 -19.65
N GLU A 108 -1.42 -6.25 -20.34
CA GLU A 108 0.01 -6.51 -20.11
C GLU A 108 0.47 -5.99 -18.76
N ALA A 109 0.15 -4.72 -18.44
CA ALA A 109 0.44 -4.13 -17.14
C ALA A 109 -0.27 -4.87 -15.99
N GLY A 110 -1.52 -5.29 -16.21
CA GLY A 110 -2.27 -6.09 -15.26
C GLY A 110 -1.71 -7.51 -15.07
N ARG A 111 -1.14 -8.11 -16.12
CA ARG A 111 -0.42 -9.39 -16.00
C ARG A 111 0.87 -9.20 -15.19
N ALA A 112 1.68 -8.21 -15.52
CA ALA A 112 2.91 -7.90 -14.78
C ALA A 112 2.61 -7.60 -13.30
N PHE A 113 1.54 -6.86 -13.02
CA PHE A 113 1.07 -6.60 -11.66
C PHE A 113 0.72 -7.90 -10.92
N LYS A 114 -0.07 -8.78 -11.52
CA LYS A 114 -0.44 -10.08 -10.94
C LYS A 114 0.77 -10.98 -10.72
N ASP A 115 1.70 -11.00 -11.67
CA ASP A 115 2.92 -11.81 -11.59
C ASP A 115 3.83 -11.32 -10.46
N ALA A 116 3.95 -10.01 -10.26
CA ALA A 116 4.70 -9.42 -9.15
C ALA A 116 4.10 -9.79 -7.77
N LEU A 117 2.77 -9.93 -7.70
CA LEU A 117 2.07 -10.32 -6.46
C LEU A 117 1.99 -11.83 -6.24
N LYS A 118 2.32 -12.64 -7.25
CA LYS A 118 2.23 -14.11 -7.20
C LYS A 118 2.96 -14.74 -6.01
N PRO A 119 4.17 -14.29 -5.59
CA PRO A 119 4.84 -14.85 -4.42
C PRO A 119 4.02 -14.70 -3.14
N ILE A 120 3.37 -13.54 -2.94
CA ILE A 120 2.49 -13.29 -1.78
C ILE A 120 1.24 -14.15 -1.88
N LYS A 121 0.59 -14.18 -3.04
CA LYS A 121 -0.62 -14.99 -3.26
C LYS A 121 -0.40 -16.51 -3.09
N SER A 122 0.84 -16.96 -3.26
CA SER A 122 1.20 -18.38 -3.11
C SER A 122 1.46 -18.78 -1.65
N ASP A 123 1.60 -17.81 -0.73
CA ASP A 123 1.67 -18.05 0.71
C ASP A 123 0.24 -18.19 1.27
N ALA A 124 -0.26 -19.43 1.33
CA ALA A 124 -1.62 -19.72 1.74
C ALA A 124 -1.91 -19.30 3.18
N ASP A 125 -0.92 -19.40 4.06
CA ASP A 125 -1.06 -19.01 5.47
C ASP A 125 -1.17 -17.49 5.57
N ASP A 126 -0.31 -16.75 4.85
CA ASP A 126 -0.36 -15.29 4.83
C ASP A 126 -1.67 -14.77 4.24
N MET A 127 -2.13 -15.34 3.11
CA MET A 127 -3.40 -14.96 2.49
C MET A 127 -4.62 -15.29 3.37
N THR A 128 -4.57 -16.39 4.14
CA THR A 128 -5.59 -16.72 5.14
C THR A 128 -5.61 -15.68 6.24
N ASN A 129 -4.46 -15.33 6.80
CA ASN A 129 -4.33 -14.30 7.83
C ASN A 129 -4.82 -12.93 7.35
N LEU A 130 -4.45 -12.50 6.13
CA LEU A 130 -4.93 -11.25 5.54
C LEU A 130 -6.46 -11.24 5.39
N THR A 131 -7.04 -12.36 4.97
CA THR A 131 -8.49 -12.51 4.82
C THR A 131 -9.21 -12.47 6.18
N GLU A 132 -8.65 -13.12 7.20
CA GLU A 132 -9.18 -13.04 8.57
C GLU A 132 -9.13 -11.62 9.12
N ILE A 133 -7.99 -10.92 8.96
CA ILE A 133 -7.84 -9.52 9.36
C ILE A 133 -8.89 -8.66 8.65
N ARG A 134 -9.03 -8.80 7.32
CA ARG A 134 -10.04 -8.07 6.54
C ARG A 134 -11.44 -8.33 7.08
N ASN A 135 -11.83 -9.59 7.25
CA ASN A 135 -13.18 -9.95 7.69
C ASN A 135 -13.48 -9.41 9.09
N ARG A 136 -12.50 -9.43 9.99
CA ARG A 136 -12.66 -8.96 11.36
C ARG A 136 -12.59 -7.43 11.49
N VAL A 137 -11.79 -6.76 10.67
CA VAL A 137 -11.81 -5.28 10.55
C VAL A 137 -13.14 -4.80 9.97
N VAL A 138 -13.66 -5.49 8.94
CA VAL A 138 -15.00 -5.20 8.40
C VAL A 138 -16.06 -5.47 9.46
N ALA A 139 -15.98 -6.57 10.20
CA ALA A 139 -16.89 -6.89 11.30
C ALA A 139 -16.78 -5.92 12.49
N HIS A 140 -15.67 -5.19 12.70
CA HIS A 140 -15.64 -4.11 13.70
C HIS A 140 -16.62 -2.97 13.39
N ARG A 141 -17.15 -2.86 12.17
CA ARG A 141 -18.27 -1.94 11.86
C ARG A 141 -19.62 -2.48 12.31
N ASP A 142 -19.76 -3.80 12.47
CA ASP A 142 -20.97 -4.49 12.92
C ASP A 142 -20.66 -5.19 14.26
N LEU A 143 -20.74 -4.44 15.36
CA LEU A 143 -20.52 -4.92 16.74
C LEU A 143 -21.62 -5.90 17.18
N GLU A 144 -21.67 -7.08 16.58
CA GLU A 144 -22.46 -8.21 17.08
C GLU A 144 -21.53 -9.41 17.33
N GLY A 145 -21.24 -9.65 18.61
CA GLY A 145 -20.44 -10.79 19.09
C GLY A 145 -19.07 -10.35 19.59
N GLY A 146 -18.91 -10.35 20.92
CA GLY A 146 -17.67 -9.97 21.63
C GLY A 146 -16.50 -10.90 21.33
N ASP A 147 -15.90 -10.75 20.16
CA ASP A 147 -14.83 -11.62 19.68
C ASP A 147 -13.49 -11.18 20.28
N HIS A 148 -12.87 -12.04 21.12
CA HIS A 148 -11.60 -11.82 21.82
C HIS A 148 -10.38 -11.71 20.88
N TRP A 149 -10.60 -11.74 19.57
CA TRP A 149 -9.61 -11.62 18.52
C TRP A 149 -8.75 -10.36 18.66
N LEU A 150 -9.36 -9.20 18.97
CA LEU A 150 -8.59 -7.95 19.08
C LEU A 150 -7.54 -8.09 20.18
N ALA A 151 -7.93 -8.67 21.31
CA ALA A 151 -6.99 -9.02 22.38
C ALA A 151 -5.93 -10.03 21.92
N GLN A 152 -6.28 -11.05 21.12
CA GLN A 152 -5.30 -12.01 20.57
C GLN A 152 -4.30 -11.37 19.60
N TRP A 153 -4.73 -10.43 18.75
CA TRP A 153 -3.85 -9.66 17.87
C TRP A 153 -2.87 -8.82 18.68
N HIS A 154 -3.37 -8.03 19.64
CA HIS A 154 -2.51 -7.25 20.53
C HIS A 154 -1.57 -8.16 21.34
N LEU A 155 -2.04 -9.31 21.84
CA LEU A 155 -1.20 -10.27 22.57
C LEU A 155 -0.08 -10.84 21.68
N ALA A 156 -0.37 -11.21 20.44
CA ALA A 156 0.63 -11.72 19.49
C ALA A 156 1.67 -10.63 19.14
N ALA A 157 1.21 -9.40 18.92
CA ALA A 157 2.09 -8.27 18.63
C ALA A 157 2.98 -7.89 19.83
N ILE A 158 2.40 -7.83 21.03
CA ILE A 158 3.12 -7.61 22.29
C ILE A 158 4.13 -8.74 22.52
N ALA A 159 3.76 -10.00 22.28
CA ALA A 159 4.67 -11.14 22.39
C ALA A 159 5.84 -11.03 21.39
N ASN A 160 5.58 -10.66 20.13
CA ASN A 160 6.62 -10.43 19.12
C ASN A 160 7.60 -9.31 19.55
N LYS A 161 7.08 -8.23 20.13
CA LYS A 161 7.87 -7.12 20.68
C LYS A 161 8.73 -7.57 21.86
N HIS A 162 8.17 -8.35 22.79
CA HIS A 162 8.91 -8.90 23.93
C HIS A 162 9.98 -9.93 23.52
N ASN A 163 9.75 -10.67 22.43
CA ASN A 163 10.71 -11.65 21.90
C ASN A 163 11.85 -11.01 21.08
N GLY A 164 11.95 -9.68 21.06
CA GLY A 164 13.04 -8.97 20.37
C GLY A 164 12.99 -9.07 18.84
N ARG A 165 11.84 -9.42 18.26
CA ARG A 165 11.70 -9.46 16.79
C ARG A 165 11.70 -8.05 16.24
N SER A 166 12.58 -7.80 15.27
CA SER A 166 12.64 -6.51 14.58
C SER A 166 11.40 -6.31 13.70
N VAL A 167 10.94 -5.07 13.56
CA VAL A 167 9.86 -4.71 12.62
C VAL A 167 10.19 -5.12 11.18
N LEU A 168 11.47 -5.12 10.82
CA LEU A 168 11.94 -5.52 9.50
C LEU A 168 11.75 -7.03 9.23
N GLN A 169 11.47 -7.82 10.27
CA GLN A 169 11.14 -9.24 10.17
C GLN A 169 9.63 -9.47 10.02
N SER A 170 8.80 -8.42 10.09
CA SER A 170 7.37 -8.53 9.83
C SER A 170 7.13 -8.87 8.36
N ARG A 171 6.38 -9.95 8.11
CA ARG A 171 6.01 -10.36 6.75
C ARG A 171 5.14 -9.30 6.08
N ILE A 172 4.25 -8.64 6.84
CA ILE A 172 3.42 -7.55 6.35
C ILE A 172 4.30 -6.42 5.79
N VAL A 173 5.30 -5.99 6.57
CA VAL A 173 6.27 -4.96 6.14
C VAL A 173 7.04 -5.37 4.87
N ALA A 174 7.49 -6.62 4.79
CA ALA A 174 8.18 -7.13 3.61
C ALA A 174 7.26 -7.17 2.38
N HIS A 175 6.04 -7.67 2.53
CA HIS A 175 5.05 -7.77 1.46
C HIS A 175 4.58 -6.39 0.98
N THR A 176 4.42 -5.42 1.87
CA THR A 176 4.10 -4.03 1.50
C THR A 176 5.12 -3.46 0.52
N GLY A 177 6.41 -3.73 0.70
CA GLY A 177 7.45 -3.30 -0.26
C GLY A 177 7.24 -3.87 -1.67
N THR A 178 6.89 -5.15 -1.78
CA THR A 178 6.57 -5.80 -3.07
C THR A 178 5.32 -5.18 -3.71
N ILE A 179 4.29 -4.91 -2.91
CA ILE A 179 3.03 -4.30 -3.37
C ILE A 179 3.29 -2.89 -3.90
N LEU A 180 4.05 -2.07 -3.17
CA LEU A 180 4.41 -0.71 -3.58
C LEU A 180 5.16 -0.70 -4.93
N ASN A 181 6.09 -1.64 -5.14
CA ASN A 181 6.78 -1.77 -6.42
C ASN A 181 5.83 -2.17 -7.56
N ALA A 182 4.90 -3.09 -7.31
CA ALA A 182 3.90 -3.50 -8.28
C ALA A 182 2.94 -2.34 -8.64
N LEU A 183 2.48 -1.58 -7.64
CA LEU A 183 1.63 -0.40 -7.83
C LEU A 183 2.35 0.69 -8.64
N ARG A 184 3.63 0.95 -8.33
CA ARG A 184 4.45 1.91 -9.09
C ARG A 184 4.55 1.52 -10.57
N ALA A 185 4.82 0.25 -10.87
CA ALA A 185 4.89 -0.23 -12.25
C ALA A 185 3.55 -0.10 -12.99
N LEU A 186 2.44 -0.48 -12.33
CA LEU A 186 1.10 -0.35 -12.89
C LEU A 186 0.74 1.12 -13.14
N GLY A 187 1.02 2.01 -12.18
CA GLY A 187 0.74 3.44 -12.30
C GLY A 187 1.52 4.10 -13.45
N THR A 188 2.79 3.74 -13.64
CA THR A 188 3.58 4.19 -14.80
C THR A 188 2.96 3.73 -16.12
N ALA A 189 2.58 2.45 -16.23
CA ALA A 189 1.98 1.93 -17.46
C ALA A 189 0.63 2.60 -17.82
N ILE A 190 -0.19 2.95 -16.82
CA ILE A 190 -1.45 3.68 -17.05
C ILE A 190 -1.16 5.10 -17.56
N ARG A 191 -0.21 5.79 -16.91
CA ARG A 191 0.21 7.15 -17.26
C ARG A 191 0.78 7.25 -18.67
N ASP A 192 1.66 6.34 -19.06
CA ASP A 192 2.30 6.37 -20.39
C ASP A 192 1.27 6.19 -21.51
N ARG A 193 0.16 5.51 -21.22
CA ARG A 193 -0.92 5.27 -22.20
C ARG A 193 -1.93 6.42 -22.29
N HIS A 194 -2.10 7.19 -21.22
CA HIS A 194 -3.01 8.34 -21.17
C HIS A 194 -2.29 9.57 -20.59
N PRO A 195 -1.34 10.16 -21.33
CA PRO A 195 -0.63 11.36 -20.86
C PRO A 195 -1.54 12.60 -20.81
N ASP A 196 -2.67 12.57 -21.52
CA ASP A 196 -3.63 13.67 -21.68
C ASP A 196 -4.65 13.78 -20.54
N VAL A 197 -4.84 12.71 -19.77
CA VAL A 197 -5.80 12.69 -18.64
C VAL A 197 -5.14 12.96 -17.30
N LEU A 198 -3.81 13.09 -17.30
CA LEU A 198 -3.02 13.31 -16.09
C LEU A 198 -2.43 14.72 -16.13
N PRO A 199 -2.26 15.35 -14.96
CA PRO A 199 -1.54 16.62 -14.93
C PRO A 199 -0.14 16.39 -15.49
N GLN A 200 0.22 17.18 -16.51
CA GLN A 200 1.61 17.21 -16.96
C GLN A 200 2.45 17.59 -15.75
N ARG A 201 3.47 16.77 -15.43
CA ARG A 201 4.48 17.24 -14.48
C ARG A 201 4.98 18.55 -15.05
N ALA A 202 4.90 19.63 -14.27
CA ALA A 202 5.64 20.82 -14.60
C ALA A 202 7.06 20.32 -14.84
N SER A 203 7.54 20.41 -16.08
CA SER A 203 8.96 20.24 -16.32
C SER A 203 9.60 21.16 -15.30
N SER A 204 10.49 20.63 -14.47
CA SER A 204 11.42 21.43 -13.70
C SER A 204 12.21 22.27 -14.70
N ALA A 205 11.60 23.37 -15.13
CA ALA A 205 12.19 24.51 -15.74
C ALA A 205 12.68 25.34 -14.56
N ASP A 206 13.95 25.72 -14.66
CA ASP A 206 14.75 26.52 -13.75
C ASP A 206 15.35 25.79 -12.53
N GLY A 207 16.63 25.40 -12.67
CA GLY A 207 17.55 25.22 -11.55
C GLY A 207 18.57 24.10 -11.70
#